data_AF-A0A1E7NH90-F1
#
_entry.id   AF-A0A1E7NH90-F1
#
_cell.length_a   1.000
_cell.length_b   1.000
_cell.length_c   1.000
_cell.angle_alpha   90.00
_cell.angle_beta   90.00
_cell.angle_gamma   90.00
#
_symmetry.space_group_name_H-M   'P 1'
#
loop_
_entity.id
_entity.type
_entity.pdbx_description
1 polymer ?
#
loop_
_entity_poly.entity_id
_entity_poly.type
_entity_poly.pdbx_seq_one_letter_code
_entity_poly.pdbx_strand_id
1 'polypeptide(L)'
;MRGEAFANVSYTLFAAQAQREGRPAVADLFRKAAAVELGEHFTQEAAPSGLVGGNEANLTDAISGEGYESTTMYPTFARQARAAGDTAAADLFTEIAKDEAAHQAAYKAALTALRSGKGAIPAPPAITPVTVTAGQPKVTSAQTRANLDTAMHGEALAHAKYTLYAQRAQQSGNAALARLFTAVSDVELQEHFSGEAALAGSVGTTSHNLATAIAGETYESKTMYPTFAQQAKTAGDTAAATLFQHNATDEADHAQAFQTARKSLG
;
A
#
# COMPACT_ATOMS: atom_id res chain seq x y z
N MET A 1 -2.87 -3.94 -9.56
CA MET A 1 -2.00 -2.85 -9.01
C MET A 1 -2.52 -2.32 -7.68
N ARG A 2 -3.68 -1.64 -7.63
CA ARG A 2 -4.24 -1.19 -6.33
C ARG A 2 -4.56 -2.36 -5.40
N GLY A 3 -5.05 -3.48 -5.96
CA GLY A 3 -5.25 -4.75 -5.25
C GLY A 3 -3.95 -5.24 -4.64
N GLU A 4 -2.93 -5.51 -5.45
CA GLU A 4 -1.62 -6.01 -4.98
C GLU A 4 -1.01 -5.13 -3.89
N ALA A 5 -1.04 -3.80 -4.09
CA ALA A 5 -0.51 -2.87 -3.11
C ALA A 5 -1.24 -2.99 -1.77
N PHE A 6 -2.58 -3.06 -1.81
CA PHE A 6 -3.40 -3.23 -0.61
C PHE A 6 -3.24 -4.61 0.04
N ALA A 7 -3.11 -5.67 -0.76
CA ALA A 7 -2.88 -7.03 -0.30
C ALA A 7 -1.51 -7.15 0.39
N ASN A 8 -0.45 -6.57 -0.19
CA ASN A 8 0.88 -6.51 0.41
C ASN A 8 0.86 -5.95 1.85
N VAL A 9 0.29 -4.76 2.02
CA VAL A 9 0.27 -4.10 3.32
C VAL A 9 -0.69 -4.78 4.30
N SER A 10 -1.83 -5.27 3.81
CA SER A 10 -2.80 -6.02 4.63
C SER A 10 -2.21 -7.34 5.16
N TYR A 11 -1.53 -8.10 4.30
CA TYR A 11 -0.88 -9.35 4.69
C TYR A 11 0.29 -9.13 5.64
N THR A 12 0.99 -8.01 5.51
CA THR A 12 1.99 -7.60 6.51
C THR A 12 1.37 -7.42 7.90
N LEU A 13 0.22 -6.76 8.00
CA LEU A 13 -0.51 -6.62 9.26
C LEU A 13 -1.09 -7.95 9.76
N PHE A 14 -1.61 -8.80 8.86
CA PHE A 14 -2.13 -10.11 9.21
C PHE A 14 -1.04 -11.05 9.73
N ALA A 15 0.16 -10.98 9.15
CA ALA A 15 1.33 -11.70 9.64
C ALA A 15 1.69 -11.28 11.07
N ALA A 16 1.70 -9.97 11.35
CA ALA A 16 1.96 -9.45 12.68
C ALA A 16 0.92 -9.95 13.70
N GLN A 17 -0.36 -10.02 13.30
CA GLN A 17 -1.41 -10.57 14.16
C GLN A 17 -1.26 -12.08 14.40
N ALA A 18 -0.95 -12.85 13.35
CA ALA A 18 -0.68 -14.28 13.48
C ALA A 18 0.51 -14.56 14.41
N GLN A 19 1.56 -13.72 14.34
CA GLN A 19 2.69 -13.81 15.26
C GLN A 19 2.25 -13.60 16.72
N ARG A 20 1.43 -12.58 16.99
CA ARG A 20 0.90 -12.28 18.34
C ARG A 20 0.02 -13.40 18.88
N GLU A 21 -0.73 -14.07 18.01
CA GLU A 21 -1.57 -15.21 18.39
C GLU A 21 -0.78 -16.54 18.51
N GLY A 22 0.56 -16.51 18.42
CA GLY A 22 1.40 -17.69 18.56
C GLY A 22 1.33 -18.63 17.35
N ARG A 23 1.06 -18.10 16.14
CA ARG A 23 0.93 -18.84 14.89
C ARG A 23 2.03 -18.47 13.88
N PRO A 24 3.32 -18.75 14.20
CA PRO A 24 4.45 -18.30 13.38
C PRO A 24 4.42 -18.85 11.94
N ALA A 25 3.96 -20.09 11.73
CA ALA A 25 3.83 -20.66 10.39
C ALA A 25 2.80 -19.91 9.51
N VAL A 26 1.71 -19.43 10.12
CA VAL A 26 0.72 -18.60 9.40
C VAL A 26 1.27 -17.20 9.16
N ALA A 27 2.02 -16.65 10.12
CA ALA A 27 2.71 -15.38 9.94
C ALA A 27 3.69 -15.43 8.77
N ASP A 28 4.49 -16.48 8.66
CA ASP A 28 5.42 -16.68 7.55
C ASP A 28 4.71 -16.86 6.21
N LEU A 29 3.56 -17.52 6.19
CA LEU A 29 2.74 -17.63 4.98
C LEU A 29 2.25 -16.26 4.50
N PHE A 30 1.69 -15.44 5.39
CA PHE A 30 1.28 -14.08 5.05
C PHE A 30 2.44 -13.21 4.59
N ARG A 31 3.62 -13.28 5.23
CA ARG A 31 4.82 -12.53 4.80
C ARG A 31 5.26 -12.92 3.39
N LYS A 32 5.20 -14.21 3.05
CA LYS A 32 5.55 -14.70 1.71
C LYS A 32 4.57 -14.18 0.66
N ALA A 33 3.27 -14.30 0.91
CA ALA A 33 2.25 -13.76 0.01
C ALA A 33 2.45 -12.24 -0.17
N ALA A 34 2.58 -11.48 0.92
CA ALA A 34 2.86 -10.04 0.86
C ALA A 34 4.08 -9.70 -0.01
N ALA A 35 5.15 -10.49 0.07
CA ALA A 35 6.35 -10.29 -0.74
C ALA A 35 6.11 -10.58 -2.24
N VAL A 36 5.25 -11.55 -2.58
CA VAL A 36 4.82 -11.83 -3.96
C VAL A 36 3.97 -10.67 -4.47
N GLU A 37 2.98 -10.21 -3.71
CA GLU A 37 2.10 -9.09 -4.09
C GLU A 37 2.89 -7.86 -4.56
N LEU A 38 3.89 -7.44 -3.77
CA LEU A 38 4.69 -6.25 -4.08
C LEU A 38 5.86 -6.55 -5.03
N GLY A 39 6.62 -7.61 -4.72
CA GLY A 39 7.86 -7.93 -5.42
C GLY A 39 7.66 -8.53 -6.81
N GLU A 40 6.50 -9.14 -7.04
CA GLU A 40 6.14 -9.78 -8.29
C GLU A 40 4.95 -9.10 -8.95
N HIS A 41 3.73 -9.26 -8.43
CA HIS A 41 2.51 -8.82 -9.13
C HIS A 41 2.53 -7.31 -9.41
N PHE A 42 2.68 -6.49 -8.37
CA PHE A 42 2.74 -5.04 -8.51
C PHE A 42 3.89 -4.60 -9.42
N THR A 43 5.06 -5.22 -9.26
CA THR A 43 6.28 -4.88 -10.03
C THR A 43 6.11 -5.22 -11.52
N GLN A 44 5.54 -6.38 -11.84
CA GLN A 44 5.29 -6.81 -13.21
C GLN A 44 4.21 -5.97 -13.89
N GLU A 45 3.20 -5.49 -13.17
CA GLU A 45 2.18 -4.57 -13.68
C GLU A 45 2.69 -3.12 -13.81
N ALA A 46 3.61 -2.69 -12.93
CA ALA A 46 4.21 -1.36 -12.96
C ALA A 46 5.01 -1.10 -14.25
N ALA A 47 5.63 -2.15 -14.82
CA ALA A 47 6.44 -2.04 -16.03
C ALA A 47 5.64 -1.64 -17.28
N PRO A 48 4.60 -2.38 -17.71
CA PRO A 48 3.80 -2.02 -18.90
C PRO A 48 2.94 -0.76 -18.68
N SER A 49 2.60 -0.41 -17.44
CA SER A 49 1.85 0.82 -17.13
C SER A 49 2.69 2.10 -17.21
N GLY A 50 4.03 1.98 -17.24
CA GLY A 50 4.92 3.15 -17.22
C GLY A 50 4.97 3.85 -15.87
N LEU A 51 4.58 3.17 -14.78
CA LEU A 51 4.52 3.72 -13.43
C LEU A 51 5.87 4.25 -12.94
N VAL A 52 6.96 3.56 -13.31
CA VAL A 52 8.33 3.88 -12.90
C VAL A 52 9.08 4.52 -14.07
N GLY A 53 9.38 5.82 -13.95
CA GLY A 53 10.16 6.58 -14.91
C GLY A 53 11.61 6.84 -14.48
N GLY A 54 12.16 7.97 -14.93
CA GLY A 54 13.41 8.50 -14.38
C GLY A 54 13.20 9.20 -13.03
N ASN A 55 14.28 9.44 -12.28
CA ASN A 55 14.22 10.08 -10.96
C ASN A 55 13.43 11.40 -10.96
N GLU A 56 13.57 12.24 -11.99
CA GLU A 56 12.79 13.48 -12.10
C GLU A 56 11.30 13.23 -12.32
N ALA A 57 10.93 12.23 -13.12
CA ALA A 57 9.53 11.87 -13.37
C ALA A 57 8.90 11.32 -12.10
N ASN A 58 9.59 10.41 -11.41
CA ASN A 58 9.14 9.81 -10.15
C ASN A 58 8.96 10.87 -9.05
N LEU A 59 9.91 11.81 -8.93
CA LEU A 59 9.78 12.95 -8.00
C LEU A 59 8.59 13.85 -8.36
N THR A 60 8.36 14.11 -9.65
CA THR A 60 7.25 14.95 -10.10
C THR A 60 5.90 14.30 -9.80
N ASP A 61 5.79 13.00 -10.04
CA ASP A 61 4.61 12.20 -9.69
C ASP A 61 4.36 12.22 -8.17
N ALA A 62 5.38 11.91 -7.35
CA ALA A 62 5.29 11.96 -5.89
C ALA A 62 4.83 13.34 -5.40
N ILE A 63 5.47 14.43 -5.85
CA ILE A 63 5.09 15.81 -5.50
C ILE A 63 3.60 16.10 -5.80
N SER A 64 3.06 15.53 -6.86
CA SER A 64 1.66 15.70 -7.23
C SER A 64 0.72 14.92 -6.30
N GLY A 65 1.05 13.67 -5.97
CA GLY A 65 0.29 12.83 -5.05
C GLY A 65 0.21 13.46 -3.65
N GLU A 66 1.38 13.65 -3.05
CA GLU A 66 1.57 14.29 -1.74
C GLU A 66 0.87 15.65 -1.65
N GLY A 67 0.91 16.41 -2.75
CA GLY A 67 0.26 17.71 -2.85
C GLY A 67 -1.26 17.61 -2.79
N TYR A 68 -1.85 16.65 -3.51
CA TYR A 68 -3.28 16.43 -3.48
C TYR A 68 -3.74 15.91 -2.11
N GLU A 69 -2.98 15.00 -1.51
CA GLU A 69 -3.28 14.40 -0.22
C GLU A 69 -3.23 15.45 0.91
N SER A 70 -2.13 16.20 1.00
CA SER A 70 -1.94 17.26 2.00
C SER A 70 -2.93 18.43 1.90
N THR A 71 -3.33 18.83 0.69
CA THR A 71 -4.13 20.07 0.50
C THR A 71 -5.60 19.82 0.25
N THR A 72 -5.97 18.63 -0.25
CA THR A 72 -7.32 18.34 -0.71
C THR A 72 -7.93 17.14 0.00
N MET A 73 -7.34 15.95 -0.14
CA MET A 73 -7.95 14.71 0.34
C MET A 73 -8.06 14.68 1.86
N TYR A 74 -6.93 14.70 2.57
CA TYR A 74 -6.92 14.58 4.02
C TYR A 74 -7.61 15.73 4.74
N PRO A 75 -7.44 17.02 4.35
CA PRO A 75 -8.23 18.10 4.93
C PRO A 75 -9.74 17.92 4.74
N THR A 76 -10.18 17.34 3.62
CA THR A 76 -11.59 17.05 3.36
C THR A 76 -12.10 15.92 4.24
N PHE A 77 -11.35 14.82 4.33
CA PHE A 77 -11.70 13.70 5.19
C PHE A 77 -11.74 14.09 6.67
N ALA A 78 -10.78 14.91 7.12
CA ALA A 78 -10.75 15.44 8.48
C ALA A 78 -12.02 16.26 8.81
N ARG A 79 -12.44 17.17 7.92
CA ARG A 79 -13.68 17.95 8.10
C ARG A 79 -14.92 17.05 8.16
N GLN A 80 -15.01 16.07 7.28
CA GLN A 80 -16.14 15.13 7.25
C GLN A 80 -16.21 14.26 8.50
N ALA A 81 -15.09 13.70 8.94
CA ALA A 81 -15.00 12.92 10.18
C ALA A 81 -15.37 13.78 11.40
N ARG A 82 -14.91 15.04 11.46
CA ARG A 82 -15.25 15.98 12.54
C ARG A 82 -16.73 16.32 12.57
N ALA A 83 -17.35 16.55 11.41
CA ALA A 83 -18.78 16.79 11.30
C ALA A 83 -19.61 15.56 11.72
N ALA A 84 -19.07 14.36 11.55
CA ALA A 84 -19.70 13.12 11.96
C ALA A 84 -19.44 12.73 13.44
N GLY A 85 -18.60 13.48 14.16
CA GLY A 85 -18.21 13.18 15.54
C GLY A 85 -17.11 12.13 15.69
N ASP A 86 -16.57 11.60 14.60
CA ASP A 86 -15.44 10.65 14.59
C ASP A 86 -14.10 11.40 14.78
N THR A 87 -13.94 12.04 15.95
CA THR A 87 -12.84 12.97 16.24
C THR A 87 -11.45 12.36 16.12
N ALA A 88 -11.26 11.10 16.52
CA ALA A 88 -9.98 10.40 16.37
C ALA A 88 -9.57 10.24 14.90
N ALA A 89 -10.52 9.96 14.00
CA ALA A 89 -10.24 9.91 12.57
C ALA A 89 -9.95 11.30 12.01
N ALA A 90 -10.68 12.32 12.47
CA ALA A 90 -10.43 13.69 12.05
C ALA A 90 -9.02 14.17 12.43
N ASP A 91 -8.56 13.83 13.63
CA ASP A 91 -7.24 14.21 14.12
C ASP A 91 -6.13 13.43 13.41
N LEU A 92 -6.31 12.12 13.15
CA LEU A 92 -5.39 11.31 12.32
C LEU A 92 -5.26 11.89 10.91
N PHE A 93 -6.37 12.12 10.20
CA PHE A 93 -6.32 12.73 8.86
C PHE A 93 -5.66 14.11 8.88
N THR A 94 -5.77 14.88 9.96
CA THR A 94 -5.11 16.18 10.09
C THR A 94 -3.60 16.06 10.31
N GLU A 95 -3.15 15.02 11.01
CA GLU A 95 -1.74 14.68 11.16
C GLU A 95 -1.16 14.27 9.81
N ILE A 96 -1.76 13.26 9.16
CA ILE A 96 -1.26 12.73 7.88
C ILE A 96 -1.13 13.87 6.85
N ALA A 97 -2.11 14.78 6.77
CA ALA A 97 -2.02 15.96 5.89
C ALA A 97 -0.75 16.83 6.09
N LYS A 98 -0.20 16.88 7.31
CA LYS A 98 1.03 17.62 7.61
C LYS A 98 2.26 16.83 7.18
N ASP A 99 2.23 15.52 7.36
CA ASP A 99 3.32 14.63 6.96
C ASP A 99 3.44 14.61 5.43
N GLU A 100 2.33 14.51 4.69
CA GLU A 100 2.34 14.62 3.22
C GLU A 100 2.84 15.99 2.75
N ALA A 101 2.54 17.07 3.50
CA ALA A 101 3.09 18.38 3.18
C ALA A 101 4.62 18.42 3.36
N ALA A 102 5.15 17.71 4.36
CA ALA A 102 6.58 17.57 4.59
C ALA A 102 7.25 16.66 3.54
N HIS A 103 6.62 15.54 3.17
CA HIS A 103 7.04 14.67 2.07
C HIS A 103 7.12 15.45 0.77
N GLN A 104 6.05 16.20 0.43
CA GLN A 104 6.02 17.05 -0.75
C GLN A 104 7.17 18.06 -0.77
N ALA A 105 7.45 18.71 0.37
CA ALA A 105 8.53 19.67 0.50
C ALA A 105 9.90 19.00 0.31
N ALA A 106 10.09 17.81 0.88
CA ALA A 106 11.32 17.04 0.73
C ALA A 106 11.55 16.62 -0.73
N TYR A 107 10.51 16.13 -1.43
CA TYR A 107 10.61 15.77 -2.84
C TYR A 107 10.85 16.98 -3.74
N LYS A 108 10.23 18.14 -3.46
CA LYS A 108 10.53 19.39 -4.18
C LYS A 108 12.00 19.77 -4.04
N ALA A 109 12.54 19.72 -2.82
CA ALA A 109 13.96 19.99 -2.57
C ALA A 109 14.87 18.98 -3.29
N ALA A 110 14.52 17.69 -3.26
CA ALA A 110 15.24 16.63 -3.96
C ALA A 110 15.25 16.86 -5.49
N LEU A 111 14.12 17.26 -6.07
CA LEU A 111 14.00 17.56 -7.50
C LEU A 111 14.84 18.79 -7.89
N THR A 112 14.83 19.84 -7.07
CA THR A 112 15.71 21.01 -7.28
C THR A 112 17.18 20.62 -7.23
N ALA A 113 17.58 19.78 -6.26
CA ALA A 113 18.96 19.33 -6.14
C ALA A 113 19.39 18.47 -7.34
N LEU A 114 18.52 17.57 -7.79
CA LEU A 114 18.75 16.72 -8.96
C LEU A 114 18.94 17.53 -10.25
N ARG A 115 18.07 18.53 -10.49
CA ARG A 115 18.11 19.37 -11.70
C ARG A 115 19.30 20.33 -11.74
N SER A 116 19.66 20.89 -10.59
CA SER A 116 20.74 21.88 -10.51
C SER A 116 22.12 21.25 -10.38
N GLY A 117 22.21 19.96 -10.01
CA GLY A 117 23.46 19.30 -9.63
C GLY A 117 24.10 19.89 -8.36
N LYS A 118 23.35 20.69 -7.59
CA LYS A 118 23.82 21.43 -6.40
C LYS A 118 22.83 21.22 -5.25
N GLY A 119 23.33 21.30 -4.01
CA GLY A 119 22.52 21.06 -2.82
C GLY A 119 22.47 19.58 -2.44
N ALA A 120 21.82 19.29 -1.31
CA ALA A 120 21.68 17.95 -0.78
C ALA A 120 20.23 17.47 -0.90
N ILE A 121 20.05 16.19 -1.22
CA ILE A 121 18.77 15.52 -1.03
C ILE A 121 18.46 15.54 0.47
N PRO A 122 17.24 15.93 0.89
CA PRO A 122 16.86 15.95 2.30
C PRO A 122 17.11 14.63 3.01
N ALA A 123 17.32 14.71 4.32
CA ALA A 123 17.43 13.52 5.15
C ALA A 123 16.09 12.76 5.16
N PRO A 124 16.13 11.42 5.29
CA PRO A 124 14.93 10.61 5.52
C PRO A 124 14.09 11.13 6.69
N PRO A 125 12.74 11.15 6.58
CA PRO A 125 11.88 11.45 7.72
C PRO A 125 12.03 10.40 8.83
N ALA A 126 11.67 10.78 10.05
CA ALA A 126 11.48 9.82 11.14
C ALA A 126 10.11 9.15 10.97
N ILE A 127 9.99 7.91 11.44
CA ILE A 127 8.75 7.14 11.42
C ILE A 127 8.30 6.94 12.87
N THR A 128 6.99 7.05 13.12
CA THR A 128 6.35 6.66 14.38
C THR A 128 5.46 5.43 14.16
N PRO A 129 5.99 4.20 14.26
CA PRO A 129 5.23 3.01 13.88
C PRO A 129 3.98 2.81 14.74
N VAL A 130 2.84 2.59 14.09
CA VAL A 130 1.57 2.27 14.73
C VAL A 130 1.40 0.76 14.81
N THR A 131 1.21 0.24 16.03
CA THR A 131 0.87 -1.18 16.21
C THR A 131 -0.62 -1.41 15.98
N VAL A 132 -0.96 -2.10 14.89
CA VAL A 132 -2.34 -2.53 14.61
C VAL A 132 -2.61 -3.88 15.26
N THR A 133 -3.70 -3.99 16.01
CA THR A 133 -4.16 -5.25 16.66
C THR A 133 -5.56 -5.61 16.21
N ALA A 134 -5.93 -6.88 16.36
CA ALA A 134 -7.29 -7.33 16.08
C ALA A 134 -8.35 -6.50 16.82
N GLY A 135 -9.37 -6.02 16.13
CA GLY A 135 -10.39 -5.17 16.74
C GLY A 135 -11.56 -4.84 15.83
N GLN A 136 -12.61 -4.27 16.43
CA GLN A 136 -13.74 -3.71 15.67
C GLN A 136 -13.41 -2.29 15.19
N PRO A 137 -14.10 -1.79 14.14
CA PRO A 137 -13.98 -0.40 13.72
C PRO A 137 -14.22 0.56 14.89
N LYS A 138 -13.39 1.59 15.00
CA LYS A 138 -13.46 2.64 16.04
C LYS A 138 -14.23 3.87 15.57
N VAL A 139 -14.73 3.86 14.34
CA VAL A 139 -15.51 4.93 13.72
C VAL A 139 -16.95 4.49 13.45
N THR A 140 -17.88 5.42 13.59
CA THR A 140 -19.32 5.10 13.56
C THR A 140 -19.99 5.53 12.25
N SER A 141 -19.50 6.59 11.60
CA SER A 141 -20.07 7.08 10.35
C SER A 141 -19.73 6.19 9.16
N ALA A 142 -20.71 5.97 8.29
CA ALA A 142 -20.49 5.30 7.00
C ALA A 142 -19.56 6.11 6.09
N GLN A 143 -19.66 7.44 6.13
CA GLN A 143 -18.76 8.31 5.36
C GLN A 143 -17.32 8.20 5.86
N THR A 144 -17.10 8.22 7.18
CA THR A 144 -15.75 8.09 7.74
C THR A 144 -15.14 6.73 7.40
N ARG A 145 -15.93 5.64 7.44
CA ARG A 145 -15.46 4.32 7.00
C ARG A 145 -15.07 4.30 5.53
N ALA A 146 -15.87 4.91 4.65
CA ALA A 146 -15.54 5.01 3.23
C ALA A 146 -14.29 5.85 2.97
N ASN A 147 -14.09 6.91 3.76
CA ASN A 147 -12.88 7.74 3.68
C ASN A 147 -11.64 6.97 4.12
N LEU A 148 -11.70 6.24 5.24
CA LEU A 148 -10.60 5.38 5.69
C LEU A 148 -10.27 4.31 4.62
N ASP A 149 -11.28 3.66 4.06
CA ASP A 149 -11.07 2.69 2.97
C ASP A 149 -10.37 3.34 1.76
N THR A 150 -10.83 4.52 1.35
CA THR A 150 -10.21 5.27 0.24
C THR A 150 -8.77 5.65 0.54
N ALA A 151 -8.50 6.17 1.74
CA ALA A 151 -7.17 6.61 2.15
C ALA A 151 -6.21 5.43 2.25
N MET A 152 -6.62 4.31 2.88
CA MET A 152 -5.80 3.11 2.98
C MET A 152 -5.38 2.55 1.61
N HIS A 153 -6.23 2.63 0.58
CA HIS A 153 -5.83 2.26 -0.78
C HIS A 153 -4.83 3.25 -1.41
N GLY A 154 -4.91 4.53 -1.05
CA GLY A 154 -3.93 5.56 -1.40
C GLY A 154 -2.57 5.26 -0.77
N GLU A 155 -2.55 5.08 0.56
CA GLU A 155 -1.34 4.79 1.34
C GLU A 155 -0.64 3.51 0.89
N ALA A 156 -1.42 2.44 0.64
CA ALA A 156 -0.87 1.20 0.10
C ALA A 156 -0.20 1.40 -1.26
N LEU A 157 -0.86 2.17 -2.16
CA LEU A 157 -0.32 2.47 -3.48
C LEU A 157 0.91 3.38 -3.40
N ALA A 158 0.91 4.37 -2.52
CA ALA A 158 2.06 5.25 -2.28
C ALA A 158 3.26 4.45 -1.75
N HIS A 159 3.04 3.59 -0.76
CA HIS A 159 4.03 2.64 -0.25
C HIS A 159 4.67 1.83 -1.39
N ALA A 160 3.84 1.19 -2.22
CA ALA A 160 4.30 0.35 -3.32
C ALA A 160 5.07 1.15 -4.39
N LYS A 161 4.55 2.32 -4.78
CA LYS A 161 5.21 3.23 -5.74
C LYS A 161 6.58 3.68 -5.24
N TYR A 162 6.66 4.15 -4.00
CA TYR A 162 7.88 4.68 -3.43
C TYR A 162 8.93 3.61 -3.20
N THR A 163 8.52 2.36 -2.93
CA THR A 163 9.41 1.20 -2.97
C THR A 163 10.09 1.05 -4.34
N LEU A 164 9.32 1.09 -5.43
CA LEU A 164 9.89 0.99 -6.79
C LEU A 164 10.70 2.24 -7.18
N TYR A 165 10.31 3.43 -6.71
CA TYR A 165 11.06 4.67 -6.96
C TYR A 165 12.41 4.65 -6.22
N ALA A 166 12.46 4.09 -5.01
CA ALA A 166 13.70 3.86 -4.28
C ALA A 166 14.62 2.91 -5.04
N GLN A 167 14.09 1.79 -5.55
CA GLN A 167 14.85 0.85 -6.38
C GLN A 167 15.41 1.53 -7.64
N ARG A 168 14.61 2.35 -8.33
CA ARG A 168 15.05 3.11 -9.50
C ARG A 168 16.15 4.13 -9.16
N ALA A 169 16.01 4.83 -8.05
CA ALA A 169 17.02 5.76 -7.55
C ALA A 169 18.33 5.02 -7.21
N GLN A 170 18.24 3.82 -6.62
CA GLN A 170 19.39 2.97 -6.34
C GLN A 170 20.09 2.50 -7.63
N GLN A 171 19.33 2.02 -8.61
CA GLN A 171 19.86 1.58 -9.91
C GLN A 171 20.54 2.70 -10.70
N SER A 172 20.09 3.94 -10.52
CA SER A 172 20.70 5.13 -11.13
C SER A 172 21.86 5.71 -10.31
N GLY A 173 22.26 5.08 -9.21
CA GLY A 173 23.37 5.51 -8.36
C GLY A 173 23.03 6.65 -7.40
N ASN A 174 21.77 7.07 -7.31
CA ASN A 174 21.34 8.13 -6.39
C ASN A 174 20.91 7.56 -5.03
N ALA A 175 21.90 7.11 -4.26
CA ALA A 175 21.67 6.47 -2.95
C ALA A 175 20.96 7.37 -1.93
N ALA A 176 21.12 8.69 -2.01
CA ALA A 176 20.43 9.61 -1.11
C ALA A 176 18.94 9.70 -1.43
N LEU A 177 18.58 9.77 -2.72
CA LEU A 177 17.20 9.73 -3.17
C LEU A 177 16.54 8.37 -2.89
N ALA A 178 17.29 7.27 -3.06
CA ALA A 178 16.80 5.94 -2.71
C ALA A 178 16.41 5.85 -1.22
N ARG A 179 17.25 6.39 -0.32
CA ARG A 179 16.94 6.45 1.12
C ARG A 179 15.74 7.32 1.43
N LEU A 180 15.58 8.46 0.75
CA LEU A 180 14.42 9.34 0.94
C LEU A 180 13.13 8.61 0.56
N PHE A 181 13.04 8.03 -0.65
CA PHE A 181 11.87 7.27 -1.07
C PHE A 181 11.59 6.06 -0.17
N THR A 182 12.63 5.35 0.28
CA THR A 182 12.47 4.22 1.20
C THR A 182 11.82 4.66 2.51
N ALA A 183 12.30 5.75 3.11
CA ALA A 183 11.76 6.20 4.39
C ALA A 183 10.35 6.79 4.28
N VAL A 184 10.03 7.50 3.21
CA VAL A 184 8.65 7.95 2.98
C VAL A 184 7.73 6.75 2.74
N SER A 185 8.15 5.78 1.92
CA SER A 185 7.45 4.49 1.76
C SER A 185 7.19 3.78 3.09
N ASP A 186 8.14 3.82 4.02
CA ASP A 186 7.99 3.26 5.36
C ASP A 186 7.01 4.06 6.23
N VAL A 187 6.93 5.39 6.08
CA VAL A 187 5.90 6.23 6.75
C VAL A 187 4.50 5.84 6.26
N GLU A 188 4.29 5.75 4.93
CA GLU A 188 2.97 5.40 4.36
C GLU A 188 2.44 4.08 4.94
N LEU A 189 3.33 3.08 5.08
CA LEU A 189 2.96 1.77 5.62
C LEU A 189 2.82 1.78 7.15
N GLN A 190 3.86 2.22 7.85
CA GLN A 190 4.00 1.97 9.29
C GLN A 190 3.28 3.01 10.13
N GLU A 191 2.96 4.17 9.58
CA GLU A 191 2.30 5.27 10.28
C GLU A 191 0.91 5.54 9.70
N HIS A 192 0.82 5.96 8.43
CA HIS A 192 -0.46 6.35 7.81
C HIS A 192 -1.42 5.16 7.68
N PHE A 193 -1.09 4.18 6.83
CA PHE A 193 -1.92 2.99 6.61
C PHE A 193 -2.21 2.25 7.91
N SER A 194 -1.22 2.12 8.79
CA SER A 194 -1.38 1.43 10.07
C SER A 194 -2.30 2.19 11.03
N GLY A 195 -2.20 3.51 11.11
CA GLY A 195 -3.13 4.36 11.86
C GLY A 195 -4.57 4.23 11.37
N GLU A 196 -4.75 4.27 10.05
CA GLU A 196 -6.06 4.15 9.41
C GLU A 196 -6.66 2.76 9.60
N ALA A 197 -5.88 1.71 9.38
CA ALA A 197 -6.28 0.32 9.60
C ALA A 197 -6.70 0.08 11.06
N ALA A 198 -6.03 0.72 12.02
CA ALA A 198 -6.38 0.62 13.44
C ALA A 198 -7.70 1.32 13.79
N LEU A 199 -8.10 2.36 13.06
CA LEU A 199 -9.42 3.00 13.20
C LEU A 199 -10.51 2.26 12.43
N ALA A 200 -10.17 1.73 11.25
CA ALA A 200 -11.07 0.97 10.40
C ALA A 200 -11.38 -0.42 10.97
N GLY A 201 -10.55 -0.96 11.86
CA GLY A 201 -10.70 -2.33 12.37
C GLY A 201 -10.35 -3.36 11.30
N SER A 202 -9.40 -3.05 10.42
CA SER A 202 -9.07 -3.87 9.24
C SER A 202 -8.35 -5.18 9.57
N VAL A 203 -7.88 -5.34 10.82
CA VAL A 203 -7.27 -6.57 11.32
C VAL A 203 -8.25 -7.26 12.27
N GLY A 204 -8.57 -8.52 11.99
CA GLY A 204 -9.32 -9.42 12.88
C GLY A 204 -8.41 -10.51 13.48
N THR A 205 -9.02 -11.58 14.00
CA THR A 205 -8.25 -12.76 14.45
C THR A 205 -7.52 -13.43 13.28
N THR A 206 -6.50 -14.26 13.54
CA THR A 206 -5.80 -14.97 12.45
C THR A 206 -6.77 -15.78 11.57
N SER A 207 -7.77 -16.42 12.17
CA SER A 207 -8.78 -17.16 11.39
C SER A 207 -9.67 -16.25 10.53
N HIS A 208 -9.99 -15.05 11.01
CA HIS A 208 -10.76 -14.08 10.25
C HIS A 208 -9.92 -13.52 9.09
N ASN A 209 -8.67 -13.13 9.37
CA ASN A 209 -7.74 -12.61 8.36
C ASN A 209 -7.48 -13.62 7.23
N LEU A 210 -7.32 -14.91 7.57
CA LEU A 210 -7.24 -15.97 6.56
C LEU A 210 -8.53 -16.07 5.74
N ALA A 211 -9.70 -15.91 6.35
CA ALA A 211 -10.96 -15.92 5.62
C ALA A 211 -11.04 -14.75 4.63
N THR A 212 -10.62 -13.56 5.05
CA THR A 212 -10.54 -12.36 4.21
C THR A 212 -9.57 -12.54 3.05
N ALA A 213 -8.35 -13.01 3.33
CA ALA A 213 -7.35 -13.30 2.30
C ALA A 213 -7.88 -14.33 1.28
N ILE A 214 -8.41 -15.47 1.74
CA ILE A 214 -9.00 -16.48 0.85
C ILE A 214 -10.06 -15.89 -0.07
N ALA A 215 -10.91 -14.99 0.44
CA ALA A 215 -11.95 -14.35 -0.35
C ALA A 215 -11.38 -13.41 -1.43
N GLY A 216 -10.39 -12.59 -1.08
CA GLY A 216 -9.67 -11.71 -2.02
C GLY A 216 -8.97 -12.51 -3.11
N GLU A 217 -8.09 -13.41 -2.72
CA GLU A 217 -7.32 -14.28 -3.62
C GLU A 217 -8.21 -15.10 -4.56
N THR A 218 -9.34 -15.61 -4.04
CA THR A 218 -10.30 -16.36 -4.88
C THR A 218 -10.99 -15.45 -5.89
N TYR A 219 -11.31 -14.21 -5.52
CA TYR A 219 -11.90 -13.24 -6.43
C TYR A 219 -10.89 -12.87 -7.53
N GLU A 220 -9.64 -12.60 -7.15
CA GLU A 220 -8.60 -12.19 -8.08
C GLU A 220 -8.26 -13.31 -9.08
N SER A 221 -8.01 -14.53 -8.57
CA SER A 221 -7.73 -15.71 -9.41
C SER A 221 -8.87 -16.12 -10.34
N LYS A 222 -10.13 -16.06 -9.89
CA LYS A 222 -11.27 -16.62 -10.65
C LYS A 222 -12.06 -15.59 -11.45
N THR A 223 -11.97 -14.32 -11.07
CA THR A 223 -12.83 -13.27 -11.63
C THR A 223 -12.01 -12.13 -12.19
N MET A 224 -11.24 -11.43 -11.36
CA MET A 224 -10.58 -10.18 -11.76
C MET A 224 -9.55 -10.41 -12.87
N TYR A 225 -8.51 -11.20 -12.58
CA TYR A 225 -7.41 -11.40 -13.51
C TYR A 225 -7.82 -12.14 -14.79
N PRO A 226 -8.66 -13.21 -14.76
CA PRO A 226 -9.20 -13.80 -15.97
C PRO A 226 -9.97 -12.79 -16.84
N THR A 227 -10.72 -11.88 -16.21
CA THR A 227 -11.43 -10.81 -16.94
C THR A 227 -10.45 -9.84 -17.59
N PHE A 228 -9.43 -9.38 -16.86
CA PHE A 228 -8.41 -8.49 -17.41
C PHE A 228 -7.62 -9.15 -18.53
N ALA A 229 -7.26 -10.43 -18.39
CA ALA A 229 -6.59 -11.20 -19.43
C ALA A 229 -7.41 -11.25 -20.72
N GLN A 230 -8.72 -11.51 -20.61
CA GLN A 230 -9.61 -11.54 -21.77
C GLN A 230 -9.76 -10.14 -22.41
N GLN A 231 -9.87 -9.08 -21.60
CA GLN A 231 -9.93 -7.71 -22.10
C GLN A 231 -8.64 -7.32 -22.84
N ALA A 232 -7.47 -7.61 -22.25
CA ALA A 232 -6.17 -7.36 -22.87
C ALA A 232 -6.00 -8.14 -24.19
N LYS A 233 -6.42 -9.41 -24.22
CA LYS A 233 -6.42 -10.22 -25.43
C LYS A 233 -7.32 -9.63 -26.52
N THR A 234 -8.52 -9.16 -26.16
CA THR A 234 -9.43 -8.49 -27.10
C THR A 234 -8.86 -7.17 -27.62
N ALA A 235 -8.10 -6.44 -26.79
CA ALA A 235 -7.41 -5.22 -27.19
C ALA A 235 -6.12 -5.46 -28.00
N GLY A 236 -5.68 -6.71 -28.15
CA GLY A 236 -4.43 -7.08 -28.83
C GLY A 236 -3.17 -6.97 -27.96
N ASP A 237 -3.31 -6.64 -26.67
CA ASP A 237 -2.21 -6.59 -25.72
C ASP A 237 -1.90 -7.99 -25.17
N THR A 238 -1.20 -8.77 -25.98
CA THR A 238 -0.85 -10.17 -25.67
C THR A 238 0.06 -10.27 -24.44
N ALA A 239 0.91 -9.26 -24.20
CA ALA A 239 1.83 -9.24 -23.06
C ALA A 239 1.05 -9.05 -21.75
N ALA A 240 0.17 -8.05 -21.68
CA ALA A 240 -0.70 -7.86 -20.52
C ALA A 240 -1.64 -9.06 -20.30
N ALA A 241 -2.17 -9.66 -21.38
CA ALA A 241 -3.01 -10.85 -21.26
C ALA A 241 -2.27 -12.04 -20.62
N THR A 242 -1.00 -12.23 -20.98
CA THR A 242 -0.15 -13.30 -20.41
C THR A 242 0.17 -13.02 -18.95
N LEU A 243 0.51 -11.77 -18.62
CA LEU A 243 0.75 -11.34 -17.25
C LEU A 243 -0.47 -11.59 -16.35
N PHE A 244 -1.66 -11.17 -16.77
CA PHE A 244 -2.86 -11.39 -15.97
C PHE A 244 -3.20 -12.87 -15.80
N GLN A 245 -2.90 -13.74 -16.78
CA GLN A 245 -3.06 -15.19 -16.59
C GLN A 245 -2.07 -15.78 -15.60
N HIS A 246 -0.84 -15.24 -15.58
CA HIS A 246 0.18 -15.62 -14.61
C HIS A 246 -0.28 -15.26 -13.18
N ASN A 247 -0.62 -14.00 -12.93
CA ASN A 247 -1.10 -13.56 -11.61
C ASN A 247 -2.35 -14.33 -11.18
N ALA A 248 -3.30 -14.62 -12.10
CA ALA A 248 -4.46 -15.45 -11.78
C ALA A 248 -4.09 -16.85 -11.23
N THR A 249 -2.96 -17.41 -11.68
CA THR A 249 -2.45 -18.70 -11.23
C THR A 249 -1.81 -18.56 -9.84
N ASP A 250 -1.01 -17.52 -9.63
CA ASP A 250 -0.37 -17.25 -8.34
C ASP A 250 -1.42 -16.98 -7.24
N GLU A 251 -2.45 -16.19 -7.52
CA GLU A 251 -3.54 -15.95 -6.55
C GLU A 251 -4.34 -17.23 -6.24
N ALA A 252 -4.42 -18.17 -7.19
CA ALA A 252 -5.05 -19.45 -6.92
C ALA A 252 -4.21 -20.28 -5.94
N ASP A 253 -2.89 -20.23 -6.06
CA ASP A 253 -1.94 -20.87 -5.15
C ASP A 253 -1.95 -20.20 -3.76
N HIS A 254 -2.00 -18.87 -3.69
CA HIS A 254 -2.21 -18.12 -2.44
C HIS A 254 -3.52 -18.55 -1.75
N ALA A 255 -4.64 -18.54 -2.47
CA ALA A 255 -5.94 -18.98 -1.94
C ALA A 255 -5.87 -20.41 -1.38
N GLN A 256 -5.24 -21.33 -2.11
CA GLN A 256 -5.09 -22.73 -1.68
C GLN A 256 -4.20 -22.85 -0.43
N ALA A 257 -3.10 -22.10 -0.37
CA ALA A 257 -2.21 -22.09 0.78
C ALA A 257 -2.92 -21.54 2.03
N PHE A 258 -3.65 -20.43 1.91
CA PHE A 258 -4.43 -19.87 3.02
C PHE A 258 -5.59 -20.79 3.45
N GLN A 259 -6.27 -21.45 2.51
CA GLN A 259 -7.30 -22.44 2.85
C GLN A 259 -6.70 -23.60 3.65
N THR A 260 -5.51 -24.08 3.28
CA THR A 260 -4.80 -25.14 3.98
C THR A 260 -4.41 -24.68 5.39
N ALA A 261 -3.83 -23.48 5.51
CA ALA A 261 -3.49 -22.89 6.80
C ALA A 261 -4.73 -22.72 7.69
N ARG A 262 -5.85 -22.24 7.15
CA ARG A 262 -7.09 -22.05 7.91
C ARG A 262 -7.66 -23.36 8.45
N LYS A 263 -7.67 -24.43 7.65
CA LYS A 263 -8.08 -25.77 8.08
C LYS A 263 -7.21 -26.32 9.22
N SER A 264 -5.94 -25.92 9.28
CA SER A 264 -5.01 -26.35 10.34
C SER A 264 -5.23 -25.65 11.68
N LEU A 265 -6.06 -24.59 11.74
CA LEU A 265 -6.27 -23.83 12.98
C LEU A 265 -7.25 -24.49 13.98
N GLY A 266 -7.96 -25.54 13.56
CA GLY A 266 -9.04 -26.18 14.31
C GLY A 266 -10.39 -25.57 13.99
#